data_AF-A0A1I6LBY9-F1
#
_entry.id   AF-A0A1I6LBY9-F1
#
_cell.length_a   1.000
_cell.length_b   1.000
_cell.length_c   1.000
_cell.angle_alpha   90.00
_cell.angle_beta   90.00
_cell.angle_gamma   90.00
#
_symmetry.space_group_name_H-M   'P 1'
#
loop_
_entity.id
_entity.type
_entity.pdbx_description
1 polymer ?
#
loop_
_entity_poly.entity_id
_entity_poly.type
_entity_poly.pdbx_seq_one_letter_code
_entity_poly.pdbx_strand_id
1 'polypeptide(L)' 'MVHCPECETTLDDADDIEFVETDSSIGFIKASKRFYTANCAACGRTIGSGVAGAKGNGGAGAV' A
#
# COMPACT_ATOMS: atom_id res chain seq x y z
N MET A 1 -15.71 2.72 -12.12
CA MET A 1 -14.69 3.43 -12.91
C MET A 1 -14.33 4.77 -12.29
N VAL A 2 -13.07 4.89 -11.85
CA VAL A 2 -12.41 6.13 -11.44
C VAL A 2 -11.20 6.31 -12.35
N HIS A 3 -10.87 7.54 -12.74
CA HIS A 3 -9.70 7.82 -13.58
C HIS A 3 -8.51 8.26 -12.74
N CYS A 4 -7.31 7.85 -13.15
CA CYS A 4 -6.08 8.40 -12.59
C CYS A 4 -6.04 9.91 -12.86
N PRO A 5 -5.86 10.78 -11.84
CA PRO A 5 -5.92 12.23 -12.03
C PRO A 5 -4.75 12.83 -12.82
N GLU A 6 -3.74 12.02 -13.16
CA GLU A 6 -2.52 12.46 -13.83
C GLU A 6 -2.48 12.00 -15.29
N CYS A 7 -2.67 10.70 -15.54
CA CYS A 7 -2.62 10.13 -16.89
C CYS A 7 -3.99 9.75 -17.47
N GLU A 8 -5.08 10.03 -16.75
CA GLU A 8 -6.48 9.78 -17.14
C GLU A 8 -6.84 8.31 -17.41
N THR A 9 -5.90 7.38 -17.22
CA THR A 9 -6.13 5.94 -17.34
C THR A 9 -7.26 5.50 -16.42
N THR A 10 -8.19 4.71 -16.97
CA THR A 10 -9.28 4.11 -16.19
C THR A 10 -8.70 3.10 -15.21
N LEU A 11 -9.06 3.23 -13.93
CA LEU A 11 -8.77 2.26 -12.89
C LEU A 11 -10.06 1.45 -12.67
N ASP A 12 -10.10 0.24 -13.22
CA ASP A 12 -11.28 -0.63 -13.16
C ASP A 12 -10.99 -1.94 -12.41
N ASP A 13 -9.76 -2.46 -12.53
CA ASP A 13 -9.34 -3.71 -11.91
C ASP A 13 -8.16 -3.52 -10.93
N ALA A 14 -7.92 -4.53 -10.09
CA ALA A 14 -6.83 -4.51 -9.12
C ALA A 14 -5.45 -4.43 -9.78
N ASP A 15 -5.31 -4.95 -11.01
CA ASP A 15 -4.06 -4.92 -11.77
C ASP A 15 -3.66 -3.51 -12.22
N ASP A 16 -4.60 -2.55 -12.20
CA ASP A 16 -4.32 -1.14 -12.49
C ASP A 16 -3.60 -0.44 -11.31
N ILE A 17 -3.47 -1.12 -10.16
CA ILE A 17 -2.89 -0.59 -8.93
C ILE A 17 -1.67 -1.40 -8.49
N GLU A 18 -0.51 -0.76 -8.44
CA GLU A 18 0.70 -1.33 -7.85
C GLU A 18 0.78 -0.99 -6.35
N PHE A 19 0.84 -2.02 -5.52
CA PHE A 19 1.01 -1.87 -4.07
C PHE A 19 2.47 -2.06 -3.66
N VAL A 20 3.10 -1.00 -3.18
CA VAL A 20 4.47 -1.05 -2.66
C VAL A 20 4.42 -1.01 -1.14
N GLU A 21 4.86 -2.11 -0.50
CA GLU A 21 5.00 -2.20 0.95
C GLU A 21 6.31 -1.53 1.39
N THR A 22 6.20 -0.62 2.36
CA THR A 22 7.31 0.03 3.04
C THR A 22 7.41 -0.50 4.46
N ASP A 23 8.47 -1.26 4.74
CA ASP A 23 8.81 -1.68 6.09
C ASP A 23 9.29 -0.49 6.92
N SER A 24 8.70 -0.32 8.11
CA SER A 24 9.20 0.62 9.11
C SER A 24 9.70 -0.13 10.33
N SER A 25 10.99 -0.01 10.61
CA SER A 25 11.60 -0.54 11.84
C SER A 25 11.89 0.60 12.81
N ILE A 26 11.38 0.49 14.04
CA ILE A 26 11.62 1.47 15.10
C ILE A 26 12.52 0.81 16.16
N GLY A 27 13.83 0.82 15.93
CA GLY A 27 14.85 0.42 16.91
C GLY A 27 14.58 -0.89 17.66
N PHE A 28 14.55 -0.83 19.00
CA PHE A 28 14.54 -1.96 19.94
C PHE A 28 13.20 -2.72 20.06
N ILE A 29 12.13 -2.26 19.40
CA ILE A 29 10.79 -2.89 19.50
C ILE A 29 10.46 -3.58 18.16
N LYS A 30 10.20 -4.90 18.20
CA LYS A 30 9.73 -5.73 17.06
C LYS A 30 8.27 -5.41 16.63
N ALA A 31 7.88 -4.15 16.68
CA ALA A 31 6.61 -3.67 16.16
C ALA A 31 6.89 -2.93 14.84
N SER A 32 7.09 -3.68 13.75
CA SER A 32 7.14 -3.07 12.43
C SER A 32 5.72 -2.89 11.91
N LYS A 33 5.27 -1.64 11.77
CA LYS A 33 4.05 -1.33 11.02
C LYS A 33 4.39 -1.50 9.53
N ARG A 34 3.52 -2.21 8.81
CA ARG A 34 3.59 -2.31 7.35
C ARG A 34 2.80 -1.17 6.75
N PHE A 35 3.47 -0.31 6.01
CA PHE A 35 2.83 0.75 5.25
C PHE A 35 2.74 0.29 3.80
N TYR A 36 1.69 0.68 3.08
CA TYR A 36 1.64 0.48 1.64
C TYR A 36 1.33 1.80 0.95
N THR A 37 1.87 1.94 -0.26
CA THR A 37 1.47 2.97 -1.21
C THR A 37 0.80 2.29 -2.39
N ALA A 38 -0.33 2.83 -2.82
CA ALA A 38 -1.04 2.41 -4.01
C ALA A 38 -0.66 3.38 -5.13
N ASN A 39 -0.08 2.86 -6.20
CA ASN A 39 0.37 3.62 -7.35
C ASN A 39 -0.43 3.19 -8.58
N CYS A 40 -0.69 4.13 -9.50
CA CYS A 40 -1.24 3.79 -10.81
C CYS A 40 -0.21 2.97 -11.59
N ALA A 41 -0.59 1.78 -12.06
CA ALA A 41 0.31 0.90 -12.82
C ALA A 41 0.75 1.51 -14.17
N ALA A 42 -0.02 2.45 -14.74
CA ALA A 42 0.29 3.06 -16.03
C ALA A 42 1.33 4.18 -15.96
N CYS A 43 1.24 5.08 -14.96
CA CYS A 43 2.14 6.24 -14.85
C CYS A 43 2.99 6.28 -13.58
N GLY A 44 2.79 5.33 -12.65
CA GLY A 44 3.51 5.25 -11.38
C GLY A 44 3.08 6.29 -10.35
N ARG A 45 2.05 7.10 -10.63
CA ARG A 45 1.58 8.13 -9.70
C ARG A 45 0.95 7.49 -8.46
N THR A 46 1.39 7.91 -7.28
CA THR A 46 0.74 7.52 -6.02
C THR A 46 -0.66 8.11 -5.93
N ILE A 47 -1.65 7.22 -5.80
CA ILE A 47 -3.08 7.54 -5.69
C ILE A 47 -3.61 7.32 -4.26
N GLY A 48 -2.88 6.59 -3.43
CA GLY A 48 -3.27 6.34 -2.05
C GLY A 48 -2.16 5.74 -1.20
N SER A 49 -2.38 5.69 0.12
CA SER A 49 -1.51 4.98 1.05
C SER A 49 -2.32 4.45 2.23
N GLY A 50 -1.81 3.43 2.90
CA GLY A 50 -2.46 2.86 4.06
C GLY A 50 -1.54 2.04 4.95
N VAL A 51 -2.10 1.50 6.03
CA VAL A 51 -1.37 0.76 7.07
C VAL A 51 -1.97 -0.63 7.23
N ALA A 52 -1.18 -1.68 6.99
CA ALA A 52 -1.61 -3.09 7.02
C ALA A 52 -1.31 -3.81 8.36
N GLY A 53 -1.36 -3.06 9.47
CA GLY A 53 -1.12 -3.60 10.81
C GLY A 53 0.36 -3.79 11.17
N ALA A 54 0.63 -4.34 12.36
CA ALA A 54 1.98 -4.58 12.87
C ALA A 54 2.41 -6.03 12.67
N LYS A 55 3.62 -6.26 12.15
CA LYS A 55 4.25 -7.58 12.06
C LYS A 55 4.87 -7.94 13.41
N GLY A 56 4.02 -8.24 14.39
CA GLY A 56 4.42 -8.81 15.69
C GLY A 56 4.51 -10.33 15.59
N ASN A 57 5.54 -10.94 16.17
CA ASN A 57 5.83 -12.38 16.10
C ASN A 57 4.88 -13.28 16.94
N GLY A 58 3.60 -12.92 17.02
CA GLY A 58 2.53 -13.62 17.73
C GLY A 58 1.21 -13.15 17.16
N GLY A 59 0.37 -14.08 16.71
CA GLY A 59 -0.80 -13.84 15.88
C GLY A 59 -1.65 -12.63 16.31
N ALA A 60 -1.87 -11.74 15.36
CA ALA A 60 -3.02 -10.85 15.36
C ALA A 60 -3.52 -10.82 13.92
N GLY A 61 -4.63 -11.52 13.68
CA GLY A 61 -5.29 -11.58 12.39
C GLY A 61 -5.64 -10.18 11.90
N ALA A 62 -5.37 -9.93 10.63
CA ALA A 62 -6.02 -8.87 9.89
C ALA A 62 -7.34 -9.46 9.37
N VAL A 63 -8.45 -9.05 10.00
CA VAL A 63 -9.74 -8.92 9.33
C VAL A 63 -9.78 -7.58 8.61
#